data_AF-A0A7V7QJ45-F1
#
_entry.id   AF-A0A7V7QJ45-F1
#
_cell.length_a   1.000
_cell.length_b   1.000
_cell.length_c   1.000
_cell.angle_alpha   90.00
_cell.angle_beta   90.00
_cell.angle_gamma   90.00
#
_symmetry.space_group_name_H-M   'P 1'
#
loop_
_entity.id
_entity.type
_entity.pdbx_description
1 polymer ?
#
loop_
_entity_poly.entity_id
_entity_poly.type
_entity_poly.pdbx_seq_one_letter_code
_entity_poly.pdbx_strand_id
1 'polypeptide(L)'
;MIYGVYPSFLDCGYAPSLFWNSSLEEIIDLIQSYNRREEQRVKEEDTKIKTQISLNWVLAQQIGEHLGMAMGNRTSLTPLYDYFPELFKSEKEEADRRAQMNQLELNKARMEDYAYQHNERRKRERGEG
;
A
#
# COMPACT_ATOMS: atom_id res chain seq x y z
N MET A 1 -42.29 -5.09 26.97
CA MET A 1 -41.77 -3.73 27.22
C MET A 1 -40.35 -3.75 27.79
N ILE A 2 -40.00 -4.57 28.79
CA ILE A 2 -38.59 -4.82 29.19
C ILE A 2 -38.08 -6.22 28.78
N TYR A 3 -38.95 -7.24 28.81
CA TYR A 3 -38.62 -8.61 28.38
C TYR A 3 -38.14 -8.75 26.93
N GLY A 4 -38.43 -7.77 26.06
CA GLY A 4 -38.00 -7.79 24.66
C GLY A 4 -36.49 -7.56 24.47
N VAL A 5 -35.85 -6.85 25.41
CA VAL A 5 -34.39 -6.59 25.36
C VAL A 5 -33.59 -7.60 26.17
N TYR A 6 -34.26 -8.49 26.91
CA TYR A 6 -33.61 -9.50 27.73
C TYR A 6 -32.72 -10.46 26.92
N PRO A 7 -33.17 -11.03 25.78
CA PRO A 7 -32.31 -11.88 24.95
C PRO A 7 -31.05 -11.13 24.46
N SER A 8 -31.22 -9.93 23.90
CA SER A 8 -30.09 -9.13 23.41
C SER A 8 -29.12 -8.73 24.52
N PHE A 9 -29.60 -8.47 25.74
CA PHE A 9 -28.76 -8.20 26.90
C PHE A 9 -27.89 -9.41 27.28
N LEU A 10 -28.46 -10.62 27.19
CA LEU A 10 -27.70 -11.86 27.41
C LEU A 10 -26.73 -12.16 26.25
N ASP A 11 -27.11 -11.87 25.00
CA ASP A 11 -26.23 -12.01 23.84
C ASP A 11 -25.02 -11.07 23.93
N CYS A 12 -25.16 -9.92 24.60
CA CYS A 12 -24.04 -9.04 24.95
C CYS A 12 -23.09 -9.64 26.01
N GLY A 13 -23.42 -10.80 26.58
CA GLY A 13 -22.63 -11.51 27.59
C GLY A 13 -22.84 -11.05 29.03
N TYR A 14 -23.87 -10.25 29.31
CA TYR A 14 -24.15 -9.76 30.66
C TYR A 14 -24.90 -10.79 31.51
N ALA A 15 -24.71 -10.74 32.83
CA ALA A 15 -25.36 -11.67 33.76
C ALA A 15 -26.87 -11.40 33.90
N PRO A 16 -27.72 -12.44 34.01
CA PRO A 16 -29.15 -12.29 34.26
C PRO A 16 -29.50 -11.45 35.48
N SER A 17 -28.70 -11.55 36.55
CA SER A 17 -28.91 -10.78 37.79
C SER A 17 -28.74 -9.28 37.57
N LEU A 18 -27.82 -8.87 36.68
CA LEU A 18 -27.59 -7.46 36.36
C LEU A 18 -28.82 -6.87 35.67
N PHE A 19 -29.47 -7.63 34.78
CA PHE A 19 -30.69 -7.18 34.10
C PHE A 19 -31.81 -6.81 35.06
N TRP A 20 -32.07 -7.65 36.07
CA TRP A 20 -33.14 -7.40 37.04
C TRP A 20 -32.82 -6.28 38.04
N ASN A 21 -31.54 -5.96 38.19
CA ASN A 21 -31.04 -4.90 39.07
C ASN A 21 -30.81 -3.57 38.34
N SER A 22 -30.94 -3.53 37.01
CA SER A 22 -30.72 -2.35 36.19
C SER A 22 -32.04 -1.72 35.74
N SER A 23 -32.02 -0.40 35.55
CA SER A 23 -33.09 0.31 34.89
C SER A 23 -33.12 0.00 33.39
N LEU A 24 -34.25 0.28 32.73
CA LEU A 24 -34.37 0.11 31.28
C LEU A 24 -33.34 0.96 30.51
N GLU A 25 -33.05 2.17 30.99
CA GLU A 25 -32.06 3.06 30.36
C GLU A 25 -30.65 2.50 30.46
N GLU A 26 -30.26 1.99 31.64
CA GLU A 26 -28.96 1.34 31.83
C GLU A 26 -28.80 0.10 30.96
N ILE A 27 -29.87 -0.71 30.82
CA ILE A 27 -29.90 -1.87 29.92
C ILE A 27 -29.67 -1.42 28.47
N ILE A 28 -30.34 -0.36 28.03
CA ILE A 28 -30.19 0.18 26.67
C ILE A 28 -28.76 0.69 26.46
N ASP A 29 -28.20 1.44 27.40
CA ASP A 29 -26.84 1.98 27.32
C ASP A 29 -25.78 0.87 27.25
N LEU A 30 -25.94 -0.19 28.04
CA LEU A 30 -25.06 -1.35 28.05
C LEU A 30 -25.09 -2.11 26.71
N ILE A 31 -26.28 -2.30 26.14
CA ILE A 31 -26.45 -2.92 24.82
C ILE A 31 -25.86 -2.04 23.72
N GLN A 32 -26.13 -0.73 23.75
CA GLN A 32 -25.58 0.21 22.75
C GLN A 32 -24.06 0.28 22.81
N SER A 33 -23.49 0.30 24.02
CA SER A 33 -22.04 0.25 24.22
C SER A 33 -21.44 -1.03 23.67
N TYR A 34 -22.08 -2.18 23.94
CA TYR A 34 -21.67 -3.46 23.35
C TYR A 34 -21.69 -3.41 21.83
N ASN A 35 -22.80 -2.96 21.24
CA ASN A 35 -22.96 -2.87 19.78
C ASN A 35 -21.89 -1.99 19.13
N ARG A 36 -21.54 -0.84 19.72
CA ARG A 36 -20.46 0.02 19.19
C ARG A 36 -19.11 -0.69 19.19
N ARG A 37 -18.77 -1.39 20.28
CA ARG A 37 -17.52 -2.18 20.35
C ARG A 37 -17.52 -3.31 19.34
N GLU A 38 -18.64 -4.00 19.20
CA GLU A 38 -18.77 -5.11 18.25
C GLU A 38 -18.66 -4.62 16.81
N GLU A 39 -19.28 -3.49 16.47
CA GLU A 39 -19.14 -2.86 15.16
C GLU A 39 -17.68 -2.45 14.88
N GLN A 40 -16.98 -1.89 15.87
CA GLN A 40 -15.55 -1.59 15.76
C GLN A 40 -14.73 -2.86 15.56
N ARG A 41 -15.01 -3.94 16.31
CA ARG A 41 -14.32 -5.22 16.18
C ARG A 41 -14.50 -5.81 14.78
N VAL A 42 -15.73 -5.84 14.27
CA VAL A 42 -16.02 -6.33 12.91
C VAL A 42 -15.29 -5.50 11.86
N LYS A 43 -15.25 -4.16 11.99
CA LYS A 43 -14.50 -3.28 11.07
C LYS A 43 -12.99 -3.54 11.12
N GLU A 44 -12.43 -3.74 12.31
CA GLU A 44 -11.02 -4.08 12.48
C GLU A 44 -10.69 -5.45 11.87
N GLU A 45 -11.55 -6.44 12.07
CA GLU A 45 -11.41 -7.78 11.48
C GLU A 45 -11.51 -7.74 9.95
N ASP A 46 -12.50 -7.03 9.41
CA ASP A 46 -12.65 -6.85 7.96
C ASP A 46 -11.42 -6.15 7.35
N THR A 47 -10.90 -5.12 8.03
CA THR A 47 -9.67 -4.44 7.60
C THR A 47 -8.47 -5.41 7.62
N LYS A 48 -8.31 -6.20 8.69
CA LYS A 48 -7.24 -7.21 8.80
C LYS A 48 -7.32 -8.26 7.68
N ILE A 49 -8.52 -8.79 7.42
CA ILE A 49 -8.75 -9.78 6.37
C ILE A 49 -8.42 -9.18 5.00
N LYS A 50 -8.90 -7.97 4.71
CA LYS A 50 -8.59 -7.25 3.47
C LYS A 50 -7.09 -7.05 3.30
N THR A 51 -6.39 -6.57 4.33
CA THR A 51 -4.94 -6.42 4.32
C THR A 51 -4.25 -7.76 4.02
N GLN A 52 -4.66 -8.84 4.69
CA GLN A 52 -4.07 -10.17 4.48
C GLN A 52 -4.27 -10.68 3.05
N ILE A 53 -5.48 -10.54 2.51
CA ILE A 53 -5.79 -10.93 1.13
C ILE A 53 -4.94 -10.11 0.14
N SER A 54 -4.86 -8.79 0.33
CA SER A 54 -4.04 -7.91 -0.53
C SER A 54 -2.56 -8.30 -0.49
N LEU A 55 -2.00 -8.53 0.70
CA LEU A 55 -0.60 -8.94 0.85
C LEU A 55 -0.32 -10.30 0.19
N ASN A 56 -1.22 -11.26 0.37
CA ASN A 56 -1.09 -12.59 -0.25
C ASN A 56 -1.19 -12.51 -1.78
N TRP A 57 -2.06 -11.65 -2.30
CA TRP A 57 -2.19 -11.43 -3.73
C TRP A 57 -0.91 -10.81 -4.32
N VAL A 58 -0.35 -9.78 -3.67
CA VAL A 58 0.93 -9.18 -4.08
C VAL A 58 2.05 -10.21 -4.02
N LEU A 59 2.13 -11.01 -2.95
CA LEU A 59 3.13 -12.07 -2.83
C LEU A 59 3.04 -13.08 -3.99
N ALA A 60 1.83 -13.51 -4.34
CA ALA A 60 1.61 -14.43 -5.45
C ALA A 60 2.06 -13.84 -6.80
N GLN A 61 1.78 -12.55 -7.03
CA GLN A 61 2.27 -11.83 -8.21
C GLN A 61 3.79 -11.80 -8.26
N GLN A 62 4.44 -11.40 -7.15
CA GLN A 62 5.91 -11.33 -7.07
C GLN A 62 6.55 -12.70 -7.31
N ILE A 63 6.00 -13.78 -6.76
CA ILE A 63 6.46 -15.15 -7.06
C ILE A 63 6.37 -15.43 -8.56
N GLY A 64 5.24 -15.09 -9.19
CA GLY A 64 5.05 -15.24 -10.64
C GLY A 64 6.07 -14.45 -11.46
N GLU A 65 6.35 -13.21 -11.08
CA GLU A 65 7.34 -12.36 -11.74
C GLU A 65 8.75 -12.92 -11.60
N HIS A 66 9.14 -13.36 -10.40
CA HIS A 66 10.44 -13.99 -10.15
C HIS A 66 10.62 -15.29 -10.94
N LEU A 67 9.59 -16.14 -11.00
CA LEU A 67 9.62 -17.36 -11.80
C LEU A 67 9.69 -17.06 -13.29
N GLY A 68 8.93 -16.07 -13.77
CA GLY A 68 9.01 -15.60 -15.16
C GLY A 68 10.42 -15.16 -15.53
N MET A 69 11.05 -14.35 -14.68
CA MET A 69 12.43 -13.91 -14.87
C MET A 69 13.41 -15.09 -14.87
N ALA A 70 13.27 -16.04 -13.93
CA ALA A 70 14.12 -17.23 -13.87
C ALA A 70 13.98 -18.15 -15.10
N MET A 71 12.81 -18.17 -15.73
CA MET A 71 12.55 -18.89 -16.99
C MET A 71 13.01 -18.12 -18.24
N GLY A 72 13.60 -16.94 -18.09
CA GLY A 72 14.06 -16.11 -19.20
C GLY A 72 12.96 -15.32 -19.91
N ASN A 73 11.76 -15.22 -19.32
CA ASN A 73 10.74 -14.32 -19.83
C ASN A 73 11.20 -12.87 -19.65
N ARG A 74 10.79 -11.98 -20.55
CA ARG A 74 11.02 -10.53 -20.42
C ARG A 74 10.05 -9.90 -19.41
N THR A 75 9.97 -10.49 -18.21
CA THR A 75 9.17 -10.00 -17.11
C THR A 75 10.04 -9.10 -16.22
N SER A 76 9.60 -7.87 -15.99
CA SER A 76 10.22 -6.97 -15.01
C SER A 76 9.58 -7.16 -13.64
N LEU A 77 10.37 -7.04 -12.58
CA LEU A 77 9.86 -7.04 -11.22
C LEU A 77 9.12 -5.73 -10.95
N THR A 78 7.90 -5.82 -10.45
CA THR A 78 7.16 -4.65 -9.99
C THR A 78 7.68 -4.23 -8.62
N PRO A 79 8.10 -2.97 -8.46
CA PRO A 79 8.63 -2.47 -7.19
C PRO A 79 7.53 -2.30 -6.15
N LEU A 80 7.88 -2.44 -4.86
CA LEU A 80 6.92 -2.37 -3.74
C LEU A 80 6.15 -1.04 -3.68
N TYR A 81 6.77 0.06 -4.09
CA TYR A 81 6.13 1.37 -4.12
C TYR A 81 5.03 1.51 -5.16
N ASP A 82 4.95 0.61 -6.15
CA ASP A 82 3.83 0.57 -7.09
C ASP A 82 2.63 -0.20 -6.51
N TYR A 83 2.88 -1.20 -5.65
CA TYR A 83 1.81 -1.91 -4.94
C TYR A 83 1.26 -1.11 -3.75
N PHE A 84 2.12 -0.42 -3.00
CA PHE A 84 1.74 0.34 -1.81
C PHE A 84 2.31 1.76 -1.85
N PRO A 85 1.79 2.63 -2.75
CA PRO A 85 2.38 3.95 -3.03
C PRO A 85 2.36 4.90 -1.83
N GLU A 86 1.37 4.78 -0.94
CA GLU A 86 1.32 5.59 0.27
C GLU A 86 2.33 5.13 1.32
N LEU A 87 2.57 3.80 1.43
CA LEU A 87 3.50 3.24 2.41
C LEU A 87 4.97 3.44 2.02
N PHE A 88 5.28 3.42 0.73
CA PHE A 88 6.66 3.55 0.21
C PHE A 88 6.84 4.82 -0.64
N LYS A 89 6.17 5.90 -0.25
CA LYS A 89 6.20 7.17 -1.00
C LYS A 89 7.63 7.73 -1.10
N SER A 90 8.38 7.69 -0.01
CA SER A 90 9.79 8.14 0.04
C SER A 90 10.68 7.40 -0.96
N GLU A 91 10.51 6.08 -1.05
CA GLU A 91 11.27 5.20 -1.91
C GLU A 91 10.93 5.45 -3.38
N LYS A 92 9.65 5.73 -3.67
CA LYS A 92 9.22 6.16 -5.00
C LYS A 92 9.87 7.48 -5.41
N GLU A 93 9.82 8.48 -4.53
CA GLU A 93 10.44 9.79 -4.79
C GLU A 93 11.95 9.68 -4.99
N GLU A 94 12.63 8.80 -4.23
CA GLU A 94 14.04 8.56 -4.40
C GLU A 94 14.36 7.84 -5.72
N ALA A 95 13.56 6.83 -6.09
CA ALA A 95 13.69 6.15 -7.37
C ALA A 95 13.50 7.12 -8.54
N ASP A 96 12.49 7.99 -8.47
CA ASP A 96 12.22 9.02 -9.49
C ASP A 96 13.38 10.03 -9.59
N ARG A 97 13.91 10.49 -8.45
CA ARG A 97 15.09 11.38 -8.43
C ARG A 97 16.31 10.71 -9.07
N ARG A 98 16.58 9.45 -8.74
CA ARG A 98 17.70 8.69 -9.33
C ARG A 98 17.51 8.51 -10.83
N ALA A 99 16.31 8.19 -11.29
CA ALA A 99 16.00 8.07 -12.71
C ALA A 99 16.23 9.39 -13.46
N GLN A 100 15.81 10.52 -12.88
CA GLN A 100 16.06 11.85 -13.44
C GLN A 100 17.55 12.18 -13.51
N MET A 101 18.32 11.91 -12.45
CA MET A 101 19.77 12.13 -12.43
C MET A 101 20.48 11.31 -13.51
N ASN A 102 20.16 10.02 -13.61
CA ASN A 102 20.72 9.14 -14.64
C ASN A 102 20.41 9.66 -16.06
N GLN A 103 19.19 10.16 -16.27
CA GLN A 103 18.81 10.74 -17.56
C GLN A 103 19.57 12.03 -17.87
N LEU A 104 19.82 12.88 -16.88
CA LEU A 104 20.62 14.09 -17.02
C LEU A 104 22.08 13.75 -17.38
N GLU A 105 22.67 12.74 -16.74
CA GLU A 105 24.03 12.28 -17.04
C GLU A 105 24.15 11.75 -18.47
N LEU A 106 23.21 10.91 -18.91
CA LEU A 106 23.16 10.42 -20.29
C LEU A 106 23.02 11.56 -21.31
N ASN A 107 22.19 12.56 -21.00
CA ASN A 107 22.03 13.73 -21.86
C ASN A 107 23.30 14.58 -21.93
N LYS A 108 24.01 14.75 -20.79
CA LYS A 108 25.28 15.46 -20.74
C LYS A 108 26.36 14.76 -21.58
N ALA A 109 26.49 13.45 -21.44
CA ALA A 109 27.43 12.65 -22.25
C ALA A 109 27.14 12.80 -23.76
N ARG A 110 25.87 12.72 -24.16
CA ARG A 110 25.46 12.94 -25.56
C ARG A 110 25.81 14.33 -26.08
N MET A 111 25.68 15.36 -25.25
CA MET A 111 26.05 16.73 -25.62
C MET A 111 27.57 16.89 -25.76
N GLU A 112 28.35 16.28 -24.87
CA GLU A 112 29.82 16.29 -24.94
C GLU A 112 30.31 15.60 -26.21
N ASP A 113 29.78 14.42 -26.55
CA ASP A 113 30.08 13.71 -27.79
C ASP A 113 29.72 14.55 -29.02
N TYR A 114 28.56 15.20 -29.02
CA TYR A 114 28.12 16.07 -30.11
C TYR A 114 29.07 17.27 -30.28
N ALA A 115 29.43 17.94 -29.18
CA ALA A 115 30.35 19.07 -29.20
C ALA A 115 31.74 18.67 -29.70
N TYR A 116 32.25 17.50 -29.28
CA TYR A 116 33.50 16.94 -29.76
C TYR A 116 33.47 16.72 -31.28
N GLN A 117 32.45 16.01 -31.79
CA GLN A 117 32.30 15.76 -33.22
C GLN A 117 32.18 17.05 -34.04
N HIS A 118 31.42 18.02 -33.54
CA HIS A 118 31.24 19.31 -34.19
C HIS A 118 32.57 20.09 -34.27
N ASN A 119 33.34 20.11 -33.19
CA ASN A 119 34.64 20.78 -33.14
C ASN A 119 35.67 20.10 -34.05
N GLU A 120 35.72 18.78 -34.06
CA GLU A 120 36.59 18.01 -34.96
C GLU A 120 36.26 18.29 -36.44
N ARG A 121 34.96 18.38 -36.79
CA ARG A 121 34.55 18.77 -38.15
C ARG A 121 35.03 20.19 -38.50
N ARG A 122 34.90 21.14 -37.57
CA ARG A 122 35.32 22.54 -37.76
C ARG A 122 36.83 22.73 -37.86
N LYS A 123 37.63 21.88 -37.20
CA LYS A 123 39.11 21.88 -37.35
C LYS A 123 39.52 21.38 -38.73
N ARG A 124 38.90 20.27 -39.19
CA ARG A 124 39.11 19.74 -40.54
C ARG A 124 38.73 20.76 -41.63
N GLU A 125 37.63 21.49 -41.45
CA GLU A 125 37.21 22.56 -42.37
C GLU A 125 38.15 23.78 -42.38
N ARG A 126 38.86 24.06 -41.27
CA ARG A 126 39.82 25.17 -41.17
C ARG A 126 41.24 24.81 -41.61
N GLY A 127 41.50 23.57 -42.00
CA GLY A 127 42.83 23.12 -42.41
C GLY A 127 43.84 23.03 -41.26
N GLU A 128 43.37 23.04 -40.01
CA GLU A 128 44.18 22.82 -38.81
C GLU A 128 44.15 21.32 -38.47
N GLY A 129 45.01 20.55 -39.14
CA GLY A 129 45.17 19.11 -38.95
C GLY A 129 46.63 18.71 -39.00
#